data_AF-A0A534ZWK7-F1
#
_entry.id   AF-A0A534ZWK7-F1
#
_cell.length_a   1.000
_cell.length_b   1.000
_cell.length_c   1.000
_cell.angle_alpha   90.00
_cell.angle_beta   90.00
_cell.angle_gamma   90.00
#
_symmetry.space_group_name_H-M   'P 1'
#
loop_
_entity.id
_entity.type
_entity.pdbx_description
1 polymer ?
#
loop_
_entity_poly.entity_id
_entity_poly.type
_entity_poly.pdbx_seq_one_letter_code
_entity_poly.pdbx_strand_id
1 'polypeptide(L)'
;MSRARLAAHALRLLGPVAGPVAVTAPRRLRAHLASRLVAARDGDVPVAALVAFLGSRARPAARQALLAAVRDRLPASAPVVLLDHGQPRALWRRVVGAAVLALRGLGPARARYPAARELAALGFAVERMCLACGERVQIVLARRRPPS
;
A
#
# COMPACT_ATOMS: atom_id res chain seq x y z
N MET A 1 9.16 -2.90 13.73
CA MET A 1 9.52 -3.64 12.50
C MET A 1 10.35 -2.73 11.61
N SER A 2 11.45 -3.22 11.04
CA SER A 2 12.27 -2.44 10.11
C SER A 2 11.58 -2.27 8.75
N ARG A 3 11.99 -1.27 7.97
CA ARG A 3 11.47 -1.06 6.60
C ARG A 3 11.81 -2.22 5.67
N ALA A 4 12.96 -2.88 5.87
CA ALA A 4 13.35 -4.08 5.14
C ALA A 4 12.41 -5.27 5.38
N ARG A 5 11.97 -5.47 6.64
CA ARG A 5 10.97 -6.50 6.98
C ARG A 5 9.59 -6.17 6.40
N LEU A 6 9.20 -4.90 6.41
CA LEU A 6 7.95 -4.46 5.79
C LEU A 6 7.96 -4.70 4.28
N ALA A 7 9.04 -4.32 3.59
CA ALA A 7 9.24 -4.61 2.18
C ALA A 7 9.13 -6.12 1.91
N ALA A 8 9.84 -6.96 2.68
CA ALA A 8 9.75 -8.41 2.54
C ALA A 8 8.33 -8.94 2.74
N HIS A 9 7.55 -8.37 3.66
CA HIS A 9 6.17 -8.80 3.87
C HIS A 9 5.25 -8.39 2.72
N ALA A 10 5.40 -7.18 2.19
CA ALA A 10 4.68 -6.74 1.00
C ALA A 10 5.00 -7.60 -0.22
N LEU A 11 6.27 -7.96 -0.42
CA LEU A 11 6.71 -8.84 -1.52
C LEU A 11 6.16 -10.26 -1.37
N ARG A 12 6.17 -10.83 -0.16
CA ARG A 12 5.53 -12.13 0.09
C ARG A 12 4.04 -12.11 -0.18
N LEU A 13 3.37 -11.00 0.10
CA LEU A 13 1.95 -10.84 -0.19
C LEU A 13 1.71 -10.67 -1.69
N LEU A 14 2.56 -9.91 -2.39
CA LEU A 14 2.50 -9.74 -3.84
C LEU A 14 2.66 -11.08 -4.57
N GLY A 15 3.50 -11.97 -4.03
CA GLY A 15 3.86 -13.21 -4.68
C GLY A 15 4.91 -13.02 -5.78
N PRO A 16 5.29 -14.09 -6.48
CA PRO A 16 6.21 -14.01 -7.59
C PRO A 16 5.59 -13.22 -8.74
N VAL A 17 6.36 -12.30 -9.32
CA VAL A 17 6.00 -11.51 -10.51
C VAL A 17 7.16 -11.50 -11.48
N ALA A 18 6.91 -11.79 -12.74
CA ALA A 18 7.90 -11.77 -13.81
C ALA A 18 7.71 -10.51 -14.65
N GLY A 19 8.31 -9.39 -14.21
CA GLY A 19 8.23 -8.13 -14.96
C GLY A 19 8.37 -6.87 -14.09
N PRO A 20 8.28 -5.69 -14.72
CA PRO A 20 8.40 -4.40 -14.05
C PRO A 20 7.22 -4.15 -13.11
N VAL A 21 7.50 -3.62 -11.92
CA VAL A 21 6.50 -3.29 -10.89
C VAL A 21 6.43 -1.78 -10.70
N ALA A 22 5.23 -1.21 -10.77
CA ALA A 22 5.00 0.18 -10.43
C ALA A 22 5.12 0.39 -8.91
N VAL A 23 6.08 1.19 -8.45
CA VAL A 23 6.32 1.40 -7.01
C VAL A 23 6.13 2.85 -6.61
N THR A 24 5.10 3.12 -5.81
CA THR A 24 4.90 4.41 -5.14
C THR A 24 5.08 4.23 -3.64
N ALA A 25 6.25 4.62 -3.10
CA ALA A 25 6.54 4.44 -1.68
C ALA A 25 7.52 5.49 -1.13
N PRO A 26 7.55 5.73 0.20
CA PRO A 26 8.54 6.61 0.83
C PRO A 26 9.98 6.16 0.54
N ARG A 27 10.90 7.11 0.36
CA ARG A 27 12.30 6.89 -0.11
C ARG A 27 12.96 5.62 0.43
N ARG A 28 13.04 5.45 1.77
CA ARG A 28 13.73 4.29 2.34
C ARG A 28 12.97 2.96 2.15
N LEU A 29 11.63 2.98 2.06
CA LEU A 29 10.88 1.77 1.73
C LEU A 29 11.08 1.40 0.26
N ARG A 30 11.02 2.40 -0.64
CA ARG A 30 11.31 2.23 -2.07
C ARG A 30 12.69 1.62 -2.31
N ALA A 31 13.73 2.06 -1.59
CA ALA A 31 15.07 1.50 -1.70
C ALA A 31 15.12 -0.02 -1.40
N HIS A 32 14.44 -0.48 -0.35
CA HIS A 32 14.38 -1.91 -0.01
C HIS A 32 13.51 -2.74 -0.97
N LEU A 33 12.56 -2.10 -1.65
CA LEU A 33 11.76 -2.75 -2.70
C LEU A 33 12.57 -2.86 -4.00
N ALA A 34 13.28 -1.79 -4.37
CA ALA A 34 14.10 -1.74 -5.57
C ALA A 34 15.26 -2.76 -5.55
N SER A 35 15.75 -3.16 -4.37
CA SER A 35 16.77 -4.21 -4.27
C SER A 35 16.22 -5.63 -4.53
N ARG A 36 14.91 -5.79 -4.77
CA ARG A 36 14.24 -7.09 -4.92
C ARG A 36 13.23 -7.14 -6.07
N LEU A 37 12.98 -6.02 -6.74
CA LEU A 37 12.03 -5.89 -7.82
C LEU A 37 12.64 -5.06 -8.94
N VAL A 38 12.28 -5.40 -10.17
CA VAL A 38 12.48 -4.50 -11.30
C VAL A 38 11.41 -3.40 -11.21
N ALA A 39 11.84 -2.16 -10.98
CA ALA A 39 10.91 -1.03 -10.94
C ALA A 39 10.53 -0.61 -12.37
N ALA A 40 9.23 -0.41 -12.61
CA ALA A 40 8.73 0.12 -13.87
C ALA A 40 9.25 1.55 -14.11
N ARG A 41 9.71 1.82 -15.32
CA ARG A 41 10.11 3.13 -15.84
C ARG A 41 8.95 3.78 -16.60
N ASP A 42 9.18 5.00 -17.05
CA ASP A 42 8.22 5.67 -17.93
C ASP A 42 8.16 4.97 -19.29
N GLY A 43 6.95 4.72 -19.78
CA GLY A 43 6.69 3.90 -20.96
C GLY A 43 6.50 2.42 -20.69
N ASP A 44 6.95 1.90 -19.53
CA ASP A 44 6.74 0.49 -19.18
C ASP A 44 5.26 0.21 -18.85
N VAL A 45 4.80 -0.97 -19.26
CA VAL A 45 3.54 -1.58 -18.80
C VAL A 45 3.83 -2.44 -17.56
N PRO A 46 3.49 -1.97 -16.34
CA PRO A 46 3.78 -2.71 -15.13
C PRO A 46 2.93 -3.99 -15.03
N VAL A 47 3.54 -5.09 -14.60
CA VAL A 47 2.83 -6.36 -14.35
C VAL A 47 2.18 -6.42 -12.96
N ALA A 48 2.54 -5.49 -12.09
CA ALA A 48 2.03 -5.35 -10.73
C ALA A 48 2.27 -3.93 -10.18
N ALA A 49 1.63 -3.59 -9.06
CA ALA A 49 1.91 -2.36 -8.35
C ALA A 49 2.07 -2.55 -6.83
N LEU A 50 2.90 -1.69 -6.24
CA LEU A 50 3.04 -1.54 -4.80
C LEU A 50 2.94 -0.07 -4.43
N VAL A 51 1.91 0.28 -3.67
CA VAL A 51 1.62 1.64 -3.24
C VAL A 51 1.69 1.70 -1.72
N ALA A 52 2.40 2.69 -1.16
CA ALA A 52 2.54 2.87 0.26
C ALA A 52 2.30 4.33 0.66
N PHE A 53 1.26 4.58 1.44
CA PHE A 53 0.95 5.91 1.99
C PHE A 53 1.48 6.13 3.41
N LEU A 54 2.39 5.27 3.85
CA LEU A 54 2.99 5.33 5.18
C LEU A 54 3.78 6.63 5.41
N GLY A 55 3.20 7.50 6.22
CA GLY A 55 3.76 8.82 6.52
C GLY A 55 3.42 9.89 5.47
N SER A 56 2.57 9.56 4.49
CA SER A 56 2.09 10.51 3.49
C SER A 56 1.07 11.48 4.09
N ARG A 57 1.16 12.75 3.71
CA ARG A 57 0.17 13.79 4.00
C ARG A 57 -0.92 13.91 2.94
N ALA A 58 -0.87 13.11 1.88
CA ALA A 58 -1.80 13.18 0.75
C ALA A 58 -3.26 13.12 1.20
N ARG A 59 -4.05 14.14 0.82
CA ARG A 59 -5.50 14.19 1.09
C ARG A 59 -6.22 13.04 0.37
N PRO A 60 -7.44 12.63 0.80
CA PRO A 60 -8.17 11.53 0.18
C PRO A 60 -8.26 11.60 -1.36
N ALA A 61 -8.60 12.76 -1.91
CA ALA A 61 -8.70 12.95 -3.37
C ALA A 61 -7.36 12.67 -4.10
N ALA A 62 -6.24 13.16 -3.57
CA ALA A 62 -4.92 12.93 -4.17
C ALA A 62 -4.50 11.44 -4.11
N ARG A 63 -4.91 10.74 -3.04
CA ARG A 63 -4.67 9.29 -2.90
C ARG A 63 -5.50 8.51 -3.90
N GLN A 64 -6.77 8.84 -4.03
CA GLN A 64 -7.67 8.22 -5.01
C GLN A 64 -7.21 8.47 -6.44
N ALA A 65 -6.79 9.69 -6.77
CA ALA A 65 -6.23 10.00 -8.09
C ALA A 65 -4.96 9.17 -8.38
N LEU A 66 -4.07 9.03 -7.40
CA LEU A 66 -2.88 8.19 -7.55
C LEU A 66 -3.24 6.73 -7.77
N LEU A 67 -4.16 6.19 -6.96
CA LEU A 67 -4.60 4.80 -7.08
C LEU A 67 -5.36 4.54 -8.39
N ALA A 68 -6.14 5.51 -8.89
CA ALA A 68 -6.77 5.46 -10.20
C ALA A 68 -5.74 5.45 -11.32
N ALA A 69 -4.74 6.34 -11.28
CA ALA A 69 -3.65 6.33 -12.25
C ALA A 69 -2.85 5.01 -12.25
N VAL A 70 -2.64 4.41 -11.07
CA VAL A 70 -2.05 3.07 -10.95
C VAL A 70 -2.95 2.02 -11.58
N ARG A 71 -4.25 2.04 -11.29
CA ARG A 71 -5.24 1.12 -11.87
C ARG A 71 -5.25 1.17 -13.39
N ASP A 72 -5.23 2.37 -13.95
CA ASP A 72 -5.36 2.58 -15.39
C ASP A 72 -4.11 2.15 -16.17
N ARG A 73 -2.94 2.15 -15.50
CA ARG A 73 -1.69 1.60 -16.05
C ARG A 73 -1.57 0.08 -15.95
N LEU A 74 -2.33 -0.57 -15.08
CA LEU A 74 -2.20 -1.99 -14.81
C LEU A 74 -3.05 -2.82 -15.79
N PRO A 75 -2.50 -3.93 -16.34
CA PRO A 75 -3.29 -4.93 -17.04
C PRO A 75 -4.44 -5.47 -16.19
N ALA A 76 -5.47 -5.99 -16.85
CA ALA A 76 -6.51 -6.75 -16.18
C ALA A 76 -5.88 -7.89 -15.35
N SER A 77 -6.42 -8.13 -14.16
CA SER A 77 -5.89 -9.13 -13.20
C SER A 77 -4.49 -8.86 -12.63
N ALA A 78 -3.81 -7.77 -12.96
CA ALA A 78 -2.53 -7.45 -12.34
C ALA A 78 -2.71 -7.15 -10.83
N PRO A 79 -1.86 -7.70 -9.95
CA PRO A 79 -1.97 -7.49 -8.51
C PRO A 79 -1.49 -6.11 -8.09
N VAL A 80 -2.21 -5.49 -7.16
CA VAL A 80 -1.80 -4.30 -6.43
C VAL A 80 -1.68 -4.61 -4.95
N VAL A 81 -0.57 -4.20 -4.34
CA VAL A 81 -0.36 -4.23 -2.89
C VAL A 81 -0.37 -2.81 -2.33
N LEU A 82 -1.34 -2.52 -1.48
CA LEU A 82 -1.48 -1.24 -0.78
C LEU A 82 -1.02 -1.36 0.67
N LEU A 83 -0.10 -0.50 1.08
CA LEU A 83 0.36 -0.36 2.46
C LEU A 83 -0.13 0.97 3.03
N ASP A 84 -0.82 0.91 4.16
CA ASP A 84 -1.28 2.10 4.87
C ASP A 84 -1.22 1.93 6.39
N HIS A 85 -1.43 3.03 7.11
CA HIS A 85 -1.57 2.98 8.56
C HIS A 85 -2.84 2.22 8.95
N GLY A 86 -2.73 1.40 9.99
CA GLY A 86 -3.83 0.68 10.60
C GLY A 86 -4.10 1.16 12.01
N GLN A 87 -5.36 1.04 12.44
CA GLN A 87 -5.78 1.29 13.81
C GLN A 87 -5.70 -0.02 14.59
N PRO A 88 -4.81 -0.14 15.59
CA PRO A 88 -4.78 -1.31 16.45
C PRO A 88 -6.08 -1.50 17.22
N ARG A 89 -6.42 -2.74 17.55
CA ARG A 89 -7.59 -3.12 18.35
C ARG A 89 -7.37 -2.79 19.82
N ALA A 90 -6.21 -3.13 20.37
CA ALA A 90 -5.86 -2.86 21.76
C ALA A 90 -5.69 -1.34 22.03
N LEU A 91 -6.34 -0.84 23.08
CA LEU A 91 -6.39 0.59 23.40
C LEU A 91 -4.99 1.21 23.59
N TRP A 92 -4.12 0.57 24.37
CA TRP A 92 -2.76 1.07 24.60
C TRP A 92 -1.94 1.16 23.29
N ARG A 93 -2.15 0.24 22.34
CA ARG A 93 -1.52 0.30 21.01
C ARG A 93 -2.08 1.42 20.15
N ARG A 94 -3.35 1.80 20.33
CA ARG A 94 -3.94 2.97 19.65
C ARG A 94 -3.26 4.25 20.12
N VAL A 95 -3.03 4.41 21.41
CA VAL A 95 -2.32 5.58 21.99
C VAL A 95 -0.91 5.68 21.40
N VAL A 96 -0.15 4.57 21.41
CA VAL A 96 1.18 4.53 20.79
C VAL A 96 1.12 4.84 19.29
N GLY A 97 0.13 4.29 18.57
CA GLY A 97 -0.09 4.57 17.16
C GLY A 97 -0.36 6.05 16.87
N ALA A 98 -1.20 6.70 17.70
CA ALA A 98 -1.50 8.12 17.59
C ALA A 98 -0.25 8.97 17.83
N ALA A 99 0.56 8.67 18.85
CA ALA A 99 1.82 9.35 19.09
C ALA A 99 2.79 9.22 17.89
N VAL A 100 2.91 8.02 17.31
CA VAL A 100 3.75 7.78 16.13
C VAL A 100 3.29 8.55 14.89
N LEU A 101 1.98 8.76 14.74
CA LEU A 101 1.39 9.59 13.68
C LEU A 101 1.63 11.08 13.95
N ALA A 102 1.45 11.53 15.19
CA ALA A 102 1.68 12.91 15.60
C ALA A 102 3.14 13.34 15.36
N LEU A 103 4.11 12.47 15.68
CA LEU A 103 5.53 12.69 15.37
C LEU A 103 5.83 12.84 13.86
N ARG A 104 4.89 12.44 12.99
CA ARG A 104 4.95 12.62 11.53
C ARG A 104 4.10 13.80 11.04
N GLY A 105 3.46 14.54 11.93
CA GLY A 105 2.49 15.59 11.61
C GLY A 105 1.23 15.04 10.96
N LEU A 106 0.75 13.88 11.42
CA LEU A 106 -0.47 13.22 10.93
C LEU A 106 -1.48 13.05 12.07
N GLY A 107 -2.75 13.36 11.79
CA GLY A 107 -3.83 13.11 12.73
C GLY A 107 -4.18 11.61 12.88
N PRO A 108 -4.74 11.19 14.02
CA PRO A 108 -5.05 9.78 14.32
C PRO A 108 -6.10 9.18 13.37
N ALA A 109 -6.94 10.02 12.74
CA ALA A 109 -7.89 9.60 11.71
C ALA A 109 -7.23 8.82 10.55
N ARG A 110 -5.93 9.04 10.29
CA ARG A 110 -5.17 8.29 9.27
C ARG A 110 -5.10 6.79 9.53
N ALA A 111 -5.04 6.36 10.80
CA ALA A 111 -5.04 4.95 11.15
C ALA A 111 -6.41 4.27 10.93
N ARG A 112 -7.49 5.07 10.95
CA ARG A 112 -8.86 4.58 10.78
C ARG A 112 -9.25 4.43 9.31
N TYR A 113 -8.38 4.86 8.39
CA TYR A 113 -8.68 4.91 6.98
C TYR A 113 -8.70 3.48 6.40
N PRO A 114 -9.84 3.03 5.85
CA PRO A 114 -9.99 1.66 5.41
C PRO A 114 -9.38 1.45 4.02
N ALA A 115 -8.09 1.10 3.96
CA ALA A 115 -7.36 0.90 2.71
C ALA A 115 -8.07 -0.08 1.74
N ALA A 116 -8.66 -1.15 2.27
CA ALA A 116 -9.44 -2.11 1.49
C ALA A 116 -10.71 -1.48 0.87
N ARG A 117 -11.39 -0.56 1.57
CA ARG A 117 -12.57 0.14 1.03
C ARG A 117 -12.17 1.17 -0.04
N GLU A 118 -11.02 1.82 0.11
CA GLU A 118 -10.48 2.73 -0.91
C GLU A 118 -10.20 1.98 -2.23
N LEU A 119 -9.57 0.80 -2.14
CA LEU A 119 -9.36 -0.06 -3.32
C LEU A 119 -10.69 -0.56 -3.91
N ALA A 120 -11.62 -1.01 -3.07
CA ALA A 120 -12.93 -1.47 -3.55
C ALA A 120 -13.71 -0.36 -4.28
N ALA A 121 -13.68 0.88 -3.78
CA ALA A 121 -14.31 2.03 -4.42
C ALA A 121 -13.71 2.37 -5.81
N LEU A 122 -12.49 1.93 -6.08
CA LEU A 122 -11.80 2.13 -7.36
C LEU A 122 -11.97 0.94 -8.33
N GLY A 123 -12.79 -0.06 -7.97
CA GLY A 123 -13.04 -1.23 -8.80
C GLY A 123 -12.03 -2.36 -8.62
N PHE A 124 -11.26 -2.37 -7.53
CA PHE A 124 -10.44 -3.53 -7.18
C PHE A 124 -11.25 -4.54 -6.35
N ALA A 125 -11.04 -5.83 -6.62
CA ALA A 125 -11.42 -6.93 -5.74
C ALA A 125 -10.30 -7.17 -4.72
N VAL A 126 -10.61 -7.00 -3.44
CA VAL A 126 -9.66 -7.29 -2.34
C VAL A 126 -9.57 -8.80 -2.16
N GLU A 127 -8.36 -9.34 -2.31
CA GLU A 127 -8.11 -10.79 -2.20
C GLU A 127 -7.65 -11.16 -0.79
N ARG A 128 -6.77 -10.34 -0.22
CA ARG A 128 -6.17 -10.61 1.09
C ARG A 128 -5.83 -9.32 1.81
N MET A 129 -6.04 -9.31 3.12
CA MET A 129 -5.60 -8.24 4.00
C MET A 129 -4.83 -8.85 5.18
N CYS A 130 -3.67 -8.27 5.50
CA CYS A 130 -2.94 -8.59 6.72
C CYS A 130 -2.59 -7.33 7.51
N LEU A 131 -2.35 -7.54 8.81
CA LEU A 131 -1.99 -6.50 9.76
C LEU A 131 -0.54 -6.73 10.22
N ALA A 132 0.28 -5.68 10.15
CA ALA A 132 1.69 -5.72 10.52
C ALA A 132 2.02 -4.66 11.59
N CYS A 133 3.23 -4.73 12.16
CA CYS A 133 3.72 -3.77 13.16
C CYS A 133 2.84 -3.67 14.43
N GLY A 134 2.21 -4.75 14.86
CA GLY A 134 1.22 -4.72 15.93
C GLY A 134 -0.06 -3.98 15.50
N GLU A 135 -0.53 -4.28 14.29
CA GLU A 135 -1.74 -3.72 13.65
C GLU A 135 -1.66 -2.26 13.20
N ARG A 136 -0.50 -1.62 13.37
CA ARG A 136 -0.28 -0.22 12.94
C ARG A 136 -0.13 -0.06 11.43
N VAL A 137 0.03 -1.15 10.69
CA VAL A 137 0.11 -1.14 9.23
C VAL A 137 -0.86 -2.16 8.67
N GLN A 138 -1.70 -1.72 7.75
CA GLN A 138 -2.53 -2.57 6.90
C GLN A 138 -1.76 -2.85 5.61
N ILE A 139 -1.78 -4.09 5.14
CA ILE A 139 -1.26 -4.47 3.84
C ILE A 139 -2.37 -5.22 3.12
N VAL A 140 -2.80 -4.68 1.99
CA VAL A 140 -3.94 -5.18 1.23
C VAL A 140 -3.49 -5.60 -0.16
N LEU A 141 -3.75 -6.84 -0.53
CA LEU A 141 -3.62 -7.35 -1.89
C LEU A 141 -4.98 -7.26 -2.57
N ALA A 142 -5.00 -6.72 -3.77
CA ALA A 142 -6.19 -6.64 -4.59
C ALA A 142 -5.85 -6.79 -6.08
N ARG A 143 -6.86 -7.07 -6.90
CA ARG A 143 -6.77 -7.09 -8.37
C ARG A 143 -7.89 -6.27 -8.98
N ARG A 144 -7.68 -5.73 -10.18
CA ARG A 144 -8.76 -5.06 -10.91
C ARG A 144 -9.87 -6.08 -11.19
N ARG A 145 -11.13 -5.73 -10.90
CA ARG A 145 -12.26 -6.56 -11.33
C ARG A 145 -12.29 -6.61 -12.86
N PRO A 146 -12.59 -7.78 -13.46
CA PRO A 146 -12.88 -7.82 -14.89
C PRO A 146 -14.07 -6.88 -15.18
N PRO A 147 -14.08 -6.20 -16.34
CA PRO A 147 -15.29 -5.51 -16.77
C PRO A 147 -16.43 -6.53 -16.83
N SER A 148 -17.53 -6.23 -16.12
CA SER A 148 -18.79 -6.96 -16.18
C SER A 148 -19.51 -6.73 -17.49
#